data_AF-A0A6N4T1V4-F1
#
_entry.id   AF-A0A6N4T1V4-F1
#
_cell.length_a   1.000
_cell.length_b   1.000
_cell.length_c   1.000
_cell.angle_alpha   90.00
_cell.angle_beta   90.00
_cell.angle_gamma   90.00
#
_symmetry.space_group_name_H-M   'P 1'
#
loop_
_entity.id
_entity.type
_entity.pdbx_description
1 polymer ?
#
loop_
_entity_poly.entity_id
_entity_poly.type
_entity_poly.pdbx_seq_one_letter_code
_entity_poly.pdbx_strand_id
1 'polypeptide(L)' 'MRMLTPRELARAQGFPDHYILDPVVNGKPLSKTAQVRMIGNSVCPPLARALIEANFKHEQHIYQAA' A
#
# COMPACT_ATOMS: atom_id res chain seq x y z
N MET A 1 25.44 9.93 4.62
CA MET A 1 24.01 9.53 4.64
C MET A 1 23.37 9.89 3.30
N ARG A 2 22.34 9.15 2.85
CA ARG A 2 21.57 9.47 1.62
C ARG A 2 20.07 9.33 1.85
N MET A 3 19.27 9.98 1.02
CA MET A 3 17.83 9.79 0.98
C MET A 3 17.46 8.39 0.46
N LEU A 4 16.39 7.83 1.01
CA LEU A 4 15.79 6.60 0.49
C LEU A 4 15.12 6.86 -0.86
N THR A 5 15.16 5.83 -1.71
CA THR A 5 14.43 5.79 -2.98
C THR A 5 12.94 5.51 -2.74
N PRO A 6 12.04 5.83 -3.69
CA PRO A 6 10.62 5.49 -3.57
C PRO A 6 10.38 4.01 -3.29
N ARG A 7 11.13 3.10 -3.93
CA ARG A 7 11.02 1.67 -3.68
C ARG A 7 11.44 1.29 -2.25
N GLU A 8 12.50 1.88 -1.71
CA GLU A 8 12.92 1.65 -0.32
C GLU A 8 11.86 2.16 0.68
N LEU A 9 11.28 3.33 0.42
CA LEU A 9 10.18 3.87 1.23
C LEU A 9 8.93 2.98 1.19
N ALA A 10 8.56 2.48 0.01
CA ALA A 10 7.41 1.59 -0.15
C ALA A 10 7.62 0.25 0.58
N ARG A 11 8.82 -0.33 0.49
CA ARG A 11 9.17 -1.55 1.26
C ARG A 11 9.09 -1.32 2.76
N ALA A 12 9.55 -0.16 3.24
CA ALA A 12 9.44 0.20 4.66
C ALA A 12 7.98 0.29 5.13
N GLN A 13 7.03 0.57 4.22
CA GLN A 13 5.60 0.53 4.51
C GLN A 13 4.94 -0.82 4.23
N GLY A 14 5.68 -1.84 3.82
CA GLY A 14 5.14 -3.18 3.56
C GLY A 14 4.47 -3.35 2.20
N PHE A 15 4.71 -2.45 1.24
CA PHE A 15 4.28 -2.68 -0.15
C PHE A 15 5.12 -3.79 -0.79
N PRO A 16 4.49 -4.71 -1.55
CA PRO A 16 5.23 -5.75 -2.26
C PRO A 16 6.03 -5.17 -3.43
N ASP A 17 7.07 -5.89 -3.84
CA ASP A 17 7.97 -5.44 -4.93
C ASP A 17 7.26 -5.31 -6.28
N HIS A 18 6.19 -6.07 -6.50
CA HIS A 18 5.36 -5.99 -7.70
C HIS A 18 4.35 -4.82 -7.68
N TYR A 19 4.24 -4.06 -6.57
CA TYR A 19 3.36 -2.89 -6.52
C TYR A 19 3.92 -1.77 -7.42
N ILE A 20 3.10 -1.26 -8.35
CA ILE A 20 3.50 -0.24 -9.31
C ILE A 20 3.53 1.12 -8.61
N LEU A 21 4.73 1.71 -8.46
CA LEU A 21 4.93 3.03 -7.84
C LEU A 21 5.10 4.15 -8.86
N ASP A 22 5.46 3.81 -10.09
CA ASP A 22 5.82 4.71 -11.17
C ASP A 22 4.89 4.53 -12.40
N PRO A 23 3.56 4.61 -12.21
CA PRO A 23 2.63 4.48 -13.32
C PRO A 23 2.85 5.59 -14.35
N VAL A 24 2.61 5.26 -15.62
CA VAL A 24 2.51 6.23 -16.70
C VAL A 24 1.05 6.61 -16.85
N VAL A 25 0.73 7.89 -16.63
CA VAL A 25 -0.63 8.44 -16.74
C VAL A 25 -0.63 9.46 -17.87
N ASN A 26 -1.48 9.26 -18.88
CA ASN A 26 -1.57 10.12 -20.07
C ASN A 26 -0.19 10.33 -20.75
N GLY A 27 0.59 9.25 -20.87
CA GLY A 27 1.92 9.27 -21.48
C GLY A 27 3.02 9.91 -20.63
N LYS A 28 2.73 10.30 -19.37
CA LYS A 28 3.71 10.92 -18.47
C LYS A 28 3.97 10.04 -17.25
N PRO A 29 5.24 9.75 -16.91
CA PRO A 29 5.56 9.02 -15.70
C PRO A 29 5.27 9.87 -14.46
N LEU A 30 4.87 9.21 -13.38
CA LEU A 30 4.69 9.86 -12.08
C LEU A 30 6.04 10.35 -11.54
N SER A 31 6.12 11.65 -11.19
CA SER A 31 7.36 12.25 -10.70
C SER A 31 7.79 11.63 -9.36
N LYS A 32 9.11 11.57 -9.10
CA LYS A 32 9.66 11.03 -7.84
C LYS A 32 9.04 11.70 -6.60
N THR A 33 8.84 13.02 -6.64
CA THR A 33 8.19 13.77 -5.55
C THR A 33 6.75 13.33 -5.34
N ALA A 34 5.99 13.10 -6.42
CA ALA A 34 4.63 12.60 -6.32
C ALA A 34 4.58 11.16 -5.76
N GLN A 35 5.51 10.29 -6.18
CA GLN A 35 5.63 8.94 -5.61
C GLN A 35 5.88 9.00 -4.10
N VAL A 36 6.85 9.79 -3.65
CA VAL A 36 7.17 9.96 -2.22
C VAL A 36 5.97 10.53 -1.46
N ARG A 37 5.25 11.51 -2.02
CA ARG A 37 4.03 12.07 -1.41
C ARG A 37 2.95 11.00 -1.25
N MET A 38 2.71 10.19 -2.27
CA MET A 38 1.67 9.16 -2.24
C MET A 38 2.02 8.06 -1.23
N ILE A 39 3.27 7.58 -1.23
CA ILE A 39 3.75 6.61 -0.24
C ILE A 39 3.63 7.22 1.17
N GLY A 40 4.06 8.47 1.37
CA GLY A 40 3.96 9.14 2.68
C GLY A 40 2.53 9.28 3.23
N ASN A 41 1.51 9.25 2.36
CA ASN A 41 0.09 9.33 2.76
C ASN A 41 -0.65 7.99 2.67
N SER A 42 0.02 6.90 2.32
CA SER A 42 -0.62 5.58 2.26
C SER A 42 -0.72 4.92 3.64
N VAL A 43 -1.51 3.85 3.70
CA VAL A 43 -1.62 2.98 4.88
C VAL A 43 -0.75 1.75 4.67
N CYS A 44 -0.03 1.35 5.71
CA CYS A 44 0.78 0.13 5.74
C CYS A 44 -0.10 -1.12 5.48
N PRO A 45 0.06 -1.83 4.33
CA PRO A 45 -0.80 -2.95 3.96
C PRO A 45 -0.88 -4.09 5.00
N PRO A 46 0.23 -4.57 5.63
CA PRO A 46 0.12 -5.63 6.61
C PRO A 46 -0.64 -5.20 7.87
N LEU A 47 -0.52 -3.92 8.27
CA LEU A 47 -1.30 -3.38 9.39
C LEU A 47 -2.78 -3.28 9.04
N ALA A 48 -3.11 -2.76 7.86
CA ALA A 48 -4.49 -2.68 7.38
C ALA A 48 -5.16 -4.07 7.35
N ARG A 49 -4.44 -5.08 6.83
CA ARG A 49 -4.89 -6.47 6.81
C ARG A 49 -5.19 -6.99 8.22
N ALA A 50 -4.25 -6.83 9.16
CA ALA A 50 -4.42 -7.30 10.52
C ALA A 50 -5.62 -6.65 11.23
N LEU A 51 -5.83 -5.35 11.01
CA LEU A 51 -6.99 -4.63 11.55
C LEU A 51 -8.30 -5.17 10.97
N ILE A 52 -8.39 -5.39 9.66
CA ILE A 52 -9.59 -5.96 9.06
C ILE A 52 -9.84 -7.37 9.60
N GLU A 53 -8.84 -8.26 9.58
CA GLU A 53 -8.98 -9.64 10.11
C GLU A 53 -9.45 -9.69 11.57
N ALA A 54 -9.01 -8.75 12.41
CA ALA A 54 -9.45 -8.66 13.79
C ALA A 54 -10.93 -8.25 13.92
N ASN A 55 -11.38 -7.31 13.08
CA ASN A 55 -12.71 -6.71 13.19
C ASN A 55 -13.79 -7.44 12.37
N PHE A 56 -13.42 -8.08 11.26
CA PHE A 56 -14.35 -8.70 10.30
C PHE A 56 -14.67 -10.18 10.56
N LYS A 57 -14.32 -10.73 11.73
CA LYS A 57 -14.60 -12.16 12.05
C LYS A 57 -16.08 -12.52 12.02
N HIS A 58 -16.95 -11.57 12.37
CA HIS A 58 -18.39 -11.78 12.43
C HIS A 58 -19.02 -12.09 11.06
N GLU A 59 -18.43 -11.63 9.96
CA GLU A 59 -18.87 -11.93 8.59
C GLU A 59 -18.85 -13.43 8.29
N GLN A 60 -17.91 -14.19 8.88
CA GLN A 60 -17.86 -15.65 8.66
C GLN A 60 -19.16 -16.34 9.06
N HIS A 61 -19.83 -15.84 10.09
CA HIS A 61 -21.11 -16.40 10.55
C HIS A 61 -22.27 -16.01 9.61
N ILE A 62 -22.18 -14.85 8.95
CA ILE A 62 -23.19 -14.40 7.97
C ILE A 62 -23.15 -15.29 6.73
N TYR A 63 -21.96 -15.56 6.18
CA TYR A 63 -21.81 -16.43 4.99
C TYR A 63 -22.17 -17.90 5.24
N GLN A 64 -22.07 -18.39 6.47
CA GLN A 64 -22.46 -19.77 6.82
C GLN A 64 -23.97 -19.94 7.02
N ALA A 65 -24.69 -18.84 7.27
CA ALA A 65 -26.12 -18.84 7.49
C ALA A 65 -26.94 -18.58 6.20
N ALA A 66 -26.26 -18.22 5.10
CA ALA A 66 -26.83 -18.01 3.77
C ALA A 66 -26.65 -19.26 2.88
#